data_AF-A0A172XUM2-F1
#
_entry.id   AF-A0A172XUM2-F1
#
_cell.length_a   1.000
_cell.length_b   1.000
_cell.length_c   1.000
_cell.angle_alpha   90.00
_cell.angle_beta   90.00
_cell.angle_gamma   90.00
#
_symmetry.space_group_name_H-M   'P 1'
#
loop_
_entity.id
_entity.type
_entity.pdbx_description
1 polymer ?
#
loop_
_entity_poly.entity_id
_entity_poly.type
_entity_poly.pdbx_seq_one_letter_code
_entity_poly.pdbx_strand_id
1 'polypeptide(L)'
;MSNLGKIIRVNALPPVESREKNVIYQVAAPGAATYTDYAIDANGDLKTHAVVDGSIPVELSDDHVSISDLDLISEGITSQSDYNTDTREKLNNKLDKPLIDGNVQDYNKIVGLNSNGEVAKLPAGDLGKNVANSALTSIAGAGLTLGADWTMNTSGRNYSVTGLADVSSDSTFNIFLSQNPAGKVGKTNGKQPFLSLPTTLSNAEKTAWKTAMNGGWTTNTMSVGAISPLLIKLENEITYISLRGANLNLNPTSFKVEIMDVTGSTVLATIPNSQVQLDTTGLSLTFYHNFYSLGVNEYKIRLWNGVAYYVTPTSFEIVNNVNEIDLHGLSWNTKVYNNNVTSKAYATNNIIYFNPDNSIKPPLFESEYVFNAKTQLPLFNAGDNWYLEMNISTNLRISPIQSIGFSTGNSTNLTNDLFGSLDITGYGYVSALNSNWAYSQTFKFVLIKKGQLLTKVLSGVTNNGVPNVVINTETILNNDDLYLGAIFNNTTETGDTSFETYMNFNLIKAYTF
;
A
#
# COMPACT_ATOMS: atom_id res chain seq x y z
N MET A 1 -79.63 83.14 -12.64
CA MET A 1 -79.71 84.31 -11.75
C MET A 1 -80.33 83.85 -10.44
N SER A 2 -79.52 83.77 -9.39
CA SER A 2 -79.93 83.28 -8.06
C SER A 2 -80.28 84.49 -7.18
N ASN A 3 -81.48 84.48 -6.62
CA ASN A 3 -82.12 85.60 -5.92
C ASN A 3 -81.50 85.85 -4.52
N LEU A 4 -80.51 86.74 -4.41
CA LEU A 4 -80.22 87.45 -3.15
C LEU A 4 -81.12 88.70 -3.10
N GLY A 5 -82.39 88.50 -2.72
CA GLY A 5 -83.44 89.53 -2.84
C GLY A 5 -83.66 90.41 -1.62
N LYS A 6 -82.89 90.26 -0.53
CA LYS A 6 -83.16 90.95 0.73
C LYS A 6 -81.87 91.40 1.43
N ILE A 7 -81.78 92.70 1.69
CA ILE A 7 -80.75 93.33 2.52
C ILE A 7 -81.40 93.73 3.85
N ILE A 8 -80.81 93.32 4.97
CA ILE A 8 -81.34 93.60 6.32
C ILE A 8 -80.31 94.44 7.08
N ARG A 9 -80.72 95.62 7.54
CA ARG A 9 -79.88 96.50 8.37
C ARG A 9 -80.12 96.19 9.84
N VAL A 10 -79.04 95.95 10.56
CA VAL A 10 -79.06 95.61 11.99
C VAL A 10 -77.89 96.30 12.71
N ASN A 11 -78.03 96.51 14.01
CA ASN A 11 -76.96 97.10 14.84
C ASN A 11 -75.93 96.05 15.30
N ALA A 12 -76.26 94.76 15.19
CA ALA A 12 -75.37 93.63 15.43
C ALA A 12 -75.85 92.43 14.61
N LEU A 13 -74.93 91.58 14.17
CA LEU A 13 -75.29 90.37 13.42
C LEU A 13 -76.08 89.41 14.34
N PRO A 14 -77.27 88.91 13.95
CA PRO A 14 -78.04 87.99 14.78
C PRO A 14 -77.27 86.69 15.08
N PRO A 15 -77.61 85.98 16.17
CA PRO A 15 -77.11 84.62 16.42
C PRO A 15 -77.44 83.70 15.24
N VAL A 16 -76.59 82.70 14.97
CA VAL A 16 -76.68 81.83 13.78
C VAL A 16 -78.08 81.23 13.60
N GLU A 17 -78.71 80.83 14.70
CA GLU A 17 -80.02 80.18 14.74
C GLU A 17 -81.18 81.09 14.33
N SER A 18 -80.96 82.40 14.35
CA SER A 18 -81.96 83.43 14.09
C SER A 18 -81.71 84.20 12.78
N ARG A 19 -80.71 83.79 11.98
CA ARG A 19 -80.38 84.46 10.72
C ARG A 19 -81.33 84.03 9.61
N GLU A 20 -81.76 85.01 8.81
CA GLU A 20 -82.44 84.70 7.57
C GLU A 20 -81.44 84.15 6.54
N LYS A 21 -81.89 83.22 5.71
CA LYS A 21 -81.09 82.58 4.65
C LYS A 21 -81.22 83.35 3.35
N ASN A 22 -80.18 83.36 2.52
CA ASN A 22 -80.12 84.13 1.26
C ASN A 22 -80.31 85.64 1.44
N VAL A 23 -79.68 86.21 2.47
CA VAL A 23 -79.73 87.66 2.75
C VAL A 23 -78.32 88.24 2.94
N ILE A 24 -78.21 89.57 2.79
CA ILE A 24 -77.02 90.32 3.22
C ILE A 24 -77.39 91.14 4.46
N TYR A 25 -76.68 90.92 5.57
CA TYR A 25 -76.77 91.79 6.74
C TYR A 25 -75.78 92.93 6.61
N GLN A 26 -76.28 94.17 6.64
CA GLN A 26 -75.42 95.35 6.78
C GLN A 26 -75.40 95.74 8.25
N VAL A 27 -74.26 95.53 8.89
CA VAL A 27 -74.10 95.81 10.32
C VAL A 27 -73.32 97.11 10.48
N ALA A 28 -73.95 98.10 11.12
CA ALA A 28 -73.24 99.32 11.53
C ALA A 28 -72.75 99.15 12.96
N ALA A 29 -71.47 99.45 13.21
CA ALA A 29 -71.01 99.66 14.58
C ALA A 29 -71.74 100.88 15.17
N PRO A 30 -72.10 100.88 16.47
CA PRO A 30 -72.79 102.01 17.09
C PRO A 30 -72.05 103.35 16.84
N GLY A 31 -72.69 104.27 16.12
CA GLY A 31 -72.12 105.58 15.76
C GLY A 31 -71.29 105.64 14.47
N ALA A 32 -71.14 104.55 13.72
CA ALA A 32 -70.40 104.54 12.45
C ALA A 32 -71.30 104.91 11.25
N ALA A 33 -70.75 105.71 10.32
CA ALA A 33 -71.42 106.08 9.06
C ALA A 33 -71.29 105.01 7.95
N THR A 34 -70.57 103.92 8.22
CA THR A 34 -70.26 102.83 7.28
C THR A 34 -70.79 101.50 7.79
N TYR A 35 -71.17 100.61 6.86
CA TYR A 35 -71.69 99.28 7.17
C TYR A 35 -70.69 98.20 6.73
N THR A 36 -70.61 97.11 7.51
CA THR A 36 -69.94 95.87 7.09
C THR A 36 -70.99 94.90 6.58
N ASP A 37 -70.79 94.40 5.36
CA ASP A 37 -71.71 93.47 4.70
C ASP A 37 -71.35 92.02 5.03
N TYR A 38 -72.32 91.26 5.53
CA TYR A 38 -72.22 89.84 5.82
C TYR A 38 -73.23 89.06 4.98
N ALA A 39 -72.74 88.26 4.04
CA ALA A 39 -73.58 87.42 3.19
C ALA A 39 -73.89 86.08 3.86
N ILE A 40 -75.18 85.75 3.98
CA ILE A 40 -75.69 84.47 4.48
C ILE A 40 -76.26 83.68 3.31
N ASP A 41 -75.75 82.47 3.09
CA ASP A 41 -76.19 81.64 1.96
C ASP A 41 -77.50 80.88 2.24
N ALA A 42 -77.89 80.02 1.30
CA ALA A 42 -79.10 79.21 1.37
C ALA A 42 -79.10 78.18 2.51
N ASN A 43 -77.95 77.90 3.10
CA ASN A 43 -77.80 76.94 4.20
C ASN A 43 -77.83 77.65 5.56
N GLY A 44 -77.49 78.94 5.62
CA GLY A 44 -77.42 79.74 6.84
C GLY A 44 -76.00 80.11 7.26
N ASP A 45 -75.01 79.75 6.44
CA ASP A 45 -73.60 79.92 6.76
C ASP A 45 -73.09 81.30 6.36
N LEU A 46 -72.24 81.87 7.23
CA LEU A 46 -71.55 83.12 6.95
C LEU A 46 -70.49 82.87 5.88
N LYS A 47 -70.62 83.50 4.71
CA LYS A 47 -69.53 83.48 3.73
C LYS A 47 -68.49 84.50 4.17
N THR A 48 -67.31 84.00 4.56
CA THR A 48 -66.18 84.83 4.96
C THR A 48 -65.81 85.79 3.84
N HIS A 49 -65.55 87.04 4.21
CA HIS A 49 -64.98 88.04 3.32
C HIS A 49 -63.68 87.49 2.75
N ALA A 50 -63.54 87.46 1.41
CA ALA A 50 -62.26 87.19 0.78
C ALA A 50 -61.33 88.33 1.17
N VAL A 51 -60.47 88.11 2.16
CA VAL A 51 -59.47 89.10 2.58
C VAL A 51 -58.46 89.21 1.45
N VAL A 52 -58.62 90.28 0.67
CA VAL A 52 -57.59 90.84 -0.17
C VAL A 52 -56.64 91.57 0.79
N ASP A 53 -55.37 91.21 0.72
CA ASP A 53 -54.22 91.79 1.43
C ASP A 53 -53.73 91.04 2.70
N GLY A 54 -52.95 89.99 2.46
CA GLY A 54 -51.63 89.83 3.09
C GLY A 54 -51.49 89.58 4.59
N SER A 55 -52.55 89.30 5.36
CA SER A 55 -52.43 88.96 6.78
C SER A 55 -52.73 87.48 7.05
N ILE A 56 -51.79 86.83 7.75
CA ILE A 56 -51.83 85.40 8.15
C ILE A 56 -52.87 85.23 9.27
N PRO A 57 -53.69 84.17 9.25
CA PRO A 57 -54.60 83.86 10.35
C PRO A 57 -53.86 83.78 11.70
N VAL A 58 -54.45 84.35 12.74
CA VAL A 58 -53.90 84.46 14.11
C VAL A 58 -53.52 83.11 14.73
N GLU A 59 -53.96 81.98 14.17
CA GLU A 59 -53.66 80.64 14.67
C GLU A 59 -52.26 80.09 14.30
N LEU A 60 -51.40 80.89 13.65
CA LEU A 60 -50.08 80.44 13.17
C LEU A 60 -48.90 81.38 13.56
N SER A 61 -49.01 82.18 14.63
CA SER A 61 -47.84 82.95 15.13
C SER A 61 -46.97 82.10 16.07
N ASP A 62 -45.68 82.05 15.76
CA ASP A 62 -44.60 81.14 16.25
C ASP A 62 -44.21 81.26 17.75
N ASP A 63 -45.05 81.83 18.62
CA ASP A 63 -44.73 82.09 20.04
C ASP A 63 -45.48 81.20 21.05
N HIS A 64 -46.32 80.27 20.60
CA HIS A 64 -47.07 79.38 21.49
C HIS A 64 -47.18 77.95 20.94
N VAL A 65 -46.43 77.01 21.52
CA VAL A 65 -46.84 75.60 21.52
C VAL A 65 -48.09 75.50 22.39
N SER A 66 -49.13 74.82 21.92
CA SER A 66 -50.28 74.50 22.77
C SER A 66 -49.84 73.54 23.88
N ILE A 67 -49.46 74.08 25.05
CA ILE A 67 -49.14 73.34 26.29
C ILE A 67 -50.39 72.64 26.88
N SER A 68 -51.46 72.50 26.09
CA SER A 68 -52.66 71.73 26.44
C SER A 68 -52.54 70.24 26.08
N ASP A 69 -51.43 69.81 25.49
CA ASP A 69 -51.15 68.39 25.27
C ASP A 69 -50.96 67.69 26.62
N LEU A 70 -51.80 66.68 26.88
CA LEU A 70 -51.79 65.94 28.14
C LEU A 70 -50.47 65.20 28.36
N ASP A 71 -49.78 64.81 27.29
CA ASP A 71 -48.50 64.12 27.38
C ASP A 71 -47.39 65.07 27.86
N LEU A 72 -47.38 66.33 27.38
CA LEU A 72 -46.42 67.36 27.82
C LEU A 72 -46.63 67.73 29.30
N ILE A 73 -47.90 67.87 29.73
CA ILE A 73 -48.22 68.15 31.14
C ILE A 73 -47.78 66.99 32.04
N SER A 74 -47.93 65.74 31.57
CA SER A 74 -47.52 64.54 32.32
C SER A 74 -46.00 64.41 32.48
N GLU A 75 -45.21 64.95 31.54
CA GLU A 75 -43.76 65.08 31.63
C GLU A 75 -43.31 66.28 32.49
N GLY A 76 -44.25 67.02 33.10
CA GLY A 76 -43.96 68.19 33.95
C GLY A 76 -43.74 69.49 33.17
N ILE A 77 -44.01 69.50 31.87
CA ILE A 77 -43.88 70.67 31.00
C ILE A 77 -45.18 71.46 31.05
N THR A 78 -45.22 72.48 31.91
CA THR A 78 -46.44 73.27 32.17
C THR A 78 -46.42 74.66 31.52
N SER A 79 -45.30 75.03 30.91
CA SER A 79 -45.13 76.30 30.20
C SER A 79 -44.24 76.16 28.96
N GLN A 80 -44.33 77.14 28.06
CA GLN A 80 -43.42 77.25 26.91
C GLN A 80 -41.94 77.34 27.34
N SER A 81 -41.67 77.97 28.49
CA SER A 81 -40.33 78.07 29.05
C SER A 81 -39.78 76.70 29.45
N ASP A 82 -40.64 75.86 30.04
CA ASP A 82 -40.27 74.49 30.43
C ASP A 82 -40.02 73.64 29.18
N TYR A 83 -40.87 73.75 28.15
CA TYR A 83 -40.70 73.04 26.88
C TYR A 83 -39.38 73.41 26.19
N ASN A 84 -39.07 74.71 26.14
CA ASN A 84 -37.83 75.21 25.54
C ASN A 84 -36.58 74.81 26.34
N THR A 85 -36.72 74.58 27.64
CA THR A 85 -35.62 74.14 28.52
C THR A 85 -35.38 72.65 28.37
N ASP A 86 -36.44 71.84 28.45
CA ASP A 86 -36.41 70.40 28.25
C ASP A 86 -35.89 70.03 26.85
N THR A 87 -36.36 70.73 25.81
CA THR A 87 -35.89 70.52 24.43
C THR A 87 -34.39 70.83 24.29
N ARG A 88 -33.90 71.89 24.95
CA ARG A 88 -32.47 72.23 24.96
C ARG A 88 -31.64 71.19 25.72
N GLU A 89 -32.14 70.69 26.84
CA GLU A 89 -31.48 69.64 27.61
C GLU A 89 -31.42 68.32 26.81
N LYS A 90 -32.53 67.93 26.17
CA LYS A 90 -32.59 66.78 25.26
C LYS A 90 -31.65 66.93 24.07
N LEU A 91 -31.48 68.14 23.52
CA LEU A 91 -30.53 68.42 22.43
C LEU A 91 -29.07 68.38 22.90
N ASN A 92 -28.75 68.93 24.07
CA ASN A 92 -27.40 68.92 24.63
C ASN A 92 -26.89 67.51 24.97
N ASN A 93 -27.82 66.58 25.21
CA ASN A 93 -27.50 65.17 25.46
C ASN A 93 -27.35 64.34 24.17
N LYS A 94 -27.57 64.91 22.98
CA LYS A 94 -27.32 64.22 21.71
C LYS A 94 -25.85 64.36 21.30
N LEU A 95 -25.33 63.30 20.66
CA LEU A 95 -24.01 63.35 20.03
C LEU A 95 -24.08 64.16 18.74
N ASP A 96 -23.06 64.99 18.52
CA ASP A 96 -22.90 65.71 17.26
C ASP A 96 -22.77 64.75 16.08
N LYS A 97 -23.36 65.13 14.94
CA LYS A 97 -23.21 64.38 13.69
C LYS A 97 -21.72 64.31 13.32
N PRO A 98 -21.16 63.12 13.04
CA PRO A 98 -19.80 63.03 12.52
C PRO A 98 -19.67 63.78 11.19
N LEU A 99 -18.70 64.69 11.10
CA LEU A 99 -18.43 65.50 9.90
C LEU A 99 -17.21 65.01 9.11
N ILE A 100 -16.44 64.08 9.66
CA ILE A 100 -15.21 63.54 9.09
C ILE A 100 -15.09 62.04 9.36
N ASP A 101 -14.36 61.33 8.50
CA ASP A 101 -13.99 59.94 8.72
C ASP A 101 -12.95 59.82 9.84
N GLY A 102 -13.17 58.88 10.77
CA GLY A 102 -12.28 58.63 11.90
C GLY A 102 -11.29 57.47 11.66
N ASN A 103 -10.27 57.37 12.51
CA ASN A 103 -9.36 56.22 12.57
C ASN A 103 -9.25 55.68 14.01
N VAL A 104 -8.72 54.46 14.15
CA VAL A 104 -8.63 53.76 15.44
C VAL A 104 -7.67 54.38 16.45
N GLN A 105 -6.75 55.27 16.05
CA GLN A 105 -5.86 55.98 16.97
C GLN A 105 -6.56 57.18 17.61
N ASP A 106 -7.25 57.98 16.80
CA ASP A 106 -7.91 59.22 17.26
C ASP A 106 -9.32 58.95 17.83
N TYR A 107 -10.00 57.90 17.34
CA TYR A 107 -11.34 57.49 17.74
C TYR A 107 -11.34 56.04 18.26
N ASN A 108 -10.69 55.83 19.42
CA ASN A 108 -10.47 54.50 19.99
C ASN A 108 -11.71 53.85 20.64
N LYS A 109 -12.88 54.51 20.59
CA LYS A 109 -14.17 54.01 21.11
C LYS A 109 -15.28 54.21 20.08
N ILE A 110 -16.25 53.30 20.07
CA ILE A 110 -17.55 53.50 19.42
C ILE A 110 -18.65 53.58 20.47
N VAL A 111 -19.82 54.10 20.09
CA VAL A 111 -21.03 54.06 20.94
C VAL A 111 -21.87 52.85 20.55
N GLY A 112 -22.05 51.92 21.48
CA GLY A 112 -22.96 50.78 21.35
C GLY A 112 -24.30 51.07 22.03
N LEU A 113 -25.38 50.52 21.47
CA LEU A 113 -26.73 50.56 22.04
C LEU A 113 -27.11 49.13 22.46
N ASN A 114 -27.62 48.94 23.67
CA ASN A 114 -28.18 47.64 24.06
C ASN A 114 -29.65 47.51 23.63
N SER A 115 -30.25 46.33 23.85
CA SER A 115 -31.66 46.04 23.50
C SER A 115 -32.68 46.94 24.19
N ASN A 116 -32.29 47.62 25.27
CA ASN A 116 -33.14 48.50 26.08
C ASN A 116 -32.92 49.99 25.73
N GLY A 117 -32.06 50.29 24.73
CA GLY A 117 -31.77 51.65 24.31
C GLY A 117 -30.71 52.38 25.16
N GLU A 118 -30.02 51.67 26.06
CA GLU A 118 -28.94 52.27 26.86
C GLU A 118 -27.63 52.31 26.06
N VAL A 119 -26.83 53.37 26.24
CA VAL A 119 -25.61 53.62 25.47
C VAL A 119 -24.33 53.37 26.27
N ALA A 120 -23.34 52.74 25.64
CA ALA A 120 -22.01 52.49 26.23
C ALA A 120 -20.87 52.74 25.24
N LYS A 121 -19.70 53.16 25.73
CA LYS A 121 -18.47 53.28 24.93
C LYS A 121 -17.75 51.94 24.84
N LEU A 122 -17.70 51.34 23.65
CA LEU A 122 -16.99 50.08 23.39
C LEU A 122 -15.59 50.34 22.78
N PRO A 123 -14.55 49.56 23.11
CA PRO A 123 -13.25 49.64 22.43
C PRO A 123 -13.40 49.43 20.91
N ALA A 124 -12.99 50.41 20.11
CA ALA A 124 -13.08 50.32 18.65
C ALA A 124 -12.17 49.20 18.10
N GLY A 125 -11.04 48.94 18.77
CA GLY A 125 -10.06 47.95 18.36
C GLY A 125 -10.51 46.48 18.48
N ASP A 126 -11.63 46.18 19.13
CA ASP A 126 -12.14 44.80 19.26
C ASP A 126 -13.22 44.46 18.24
N LEU A 127 -13.70 45.45 17.48
CA LEU A 127 -14.69 45.25 16.43
C LEU A 127 -14.02 44.74 15.17
N GLY A 128 -14.57 43.66 14.59
CA GLY A 128 -14.05 43.10 13.34
C GLY A 128 -12.86 42.16 13.48
N LYS A 129 -12.48 41.74 14.70
CA LYS A 129 -11.44 40.70 14.92
C LYS A 129 -11.89 39.27 14.57
N ASN A 130 -13.08 39.10 14.01
CA ASN A 130 -13.66 37.80 13.66
C ASN A 130 -13.60 37.57 12.14
N VAL A 131 -13.45 36.31 11.72
CA VAL A 131 -13.52 35.93 10.30
C VAL A 131 -14.92 36.18 9.71
N ALA A 132 -15.96 36.09 10.54
CA ALA A 132 -17.33 36.44 10.18
C ALA A 132 -18.02 37.12 11.36
N ASN A 133 -18.85 38.14 11.08
CA ASN A 133 -19.60 38.89 12.10
C ASN A 133 -20.99 38.28 12.39
N SER A 134 -21.30 37.15 11.77
CA SER A 134 -22.49 36.33 11.98
C SER A 134 -22.12 34.84 11.93
N ALA A 135 -23.00 33.97 12.42
CA ALA A 135 -22.83 32.53 12.21
C ALA A 135 -22.85 32.24 10.70
N LEU A 136 -21.77 31.65 10.19
CA LEU A 136 -21.78 31.02 8.87
C LEU A 136 -22.68 29.79 8.99
N THR A 137 -23.74 29.73 8.19
CA THR A 137 -24.70 28.61 8.19
C THR A 137 -24.58 27.81 6.91
N SER A 138 -25.19 26.62 6.87
CA SER A 138 -25.27 25.78 5.68
C SER A 138 -26.30 26.25 4.65
N ILE A 139 -26.97 27.38 4.89
CA ILE A 139 -27.95 27.95 3.95
C ILE A 139 -27.21 28.46 2.71
N ALA A 140 -27.74 28.16 1.52
CA ALA A 140 -27.17 28.63 0.27
C ALA A 140 -27.03 30.17 0.28
N GLY A 141 -25.82 30.67 0.03
CA GLY A 141 -25.50 32.10 0.08
C GLY A 141 -25.01 32.63 1.43
N ALA A 142 -25.07 31.84 2.51
CA ALA A 142 -24.57 32.23 3.85
C ALA A 142 -23.09 31.87 4.09
N GLY A 143 -22.35 31.53 3.03
CA GLY A 143 -20.94 31.13 3.08
C GLY A 143 -19.96 32.30 2.92
N LEU A 144 -18.69 32.04 3.26
CA LEU A 144 -17.59 32.97 2.99
C LEU A 144 -17.12 32.82 1.53
N THR A 145 -17.33 33.84 0.70
CA THR A 145 -16.79 33.89 -0.67
C THR A 145 -15.61 34.86 -0.69
N LEU A 146 -14.44 34.38 -1.13
CA LEU A 146 -13.24 35.20 -1.25
C LEU A 146 -13.24 35.97 -2.58
N GLY A 147 -13.08 37.29 -2.53
CA GLY A 147 -12.93 38.14 -3.72
C GLY A 147 -11.48 38.32 -4.19
N ALA A 148 -10.51 37.90 -3.36
CA ALA A 148 -9.08 37.90 -3.63
C ALA A 148 -8.40 36.79 -2.80
N ASP A 149 -7.13 36.50 -3.06
CA ASP A 149 -6.35 35.57 -2.24
C ASP A 149 -6.36 36.02 -0.78
N TRP A 150 -6.69 35.09 0.13
CA TRP A 150 -6.70 35.32 1.57
C TRP A 150 -5.78 34.33 2.27
N THR A 151 -5.10 34.79 3.31
CA THR A 151 -4.14 34.00 4.07
C THR A 151 -4.47 34.01 5.55
N MET A 152 -4.42 32.84 6.18
CA MET A 152 -4.42 32.71 7.63
C MET A 152 -3.00 32.44 8.12
N ASN A 153 -2.43 33.36 8.90
CA ASN A 153 -1.15 33.16 9.57
C ASN A 153 -1.39 32.69 11.01
N THR A 154 -1.06 31.44 11.31
CA THR A 154 -1.25 30.89 12.66
C THR A 154 -0.17 31.33 13.66
N SER A 155 0.90 31.97 13.20
CA SER A 155 2.05 32.36 14.05
C SER A 155 2.61 31.20 14.87
N GLY A 156 2.64 30.00 14.27
CA GLY A 156 3.09 28.76 14.94
C GLY A 156 2.10 28.19 15.96
N ARG A 157 0.89 28.74 16.07
CA ARG A 157 -0.19 28.18 16.88
C ARG A 157 -0.94 27.11 16.10
N ASN A 158 -1.62 26.22 16.84
CA ASN A 158 -2.45 25.18 16.25
C ASN A 158 -3.71 25.78 15.59
N TYR A 159 -4.08 25.24 14.44
CA TYR A 159 -5.38 25.46 13.80
C TYR A 159 -6.12 24.12 13.79
N SER A 160 -7.31 24.08 14.38
CA SER A 160 -8.10 22.86 14.53
C SER A 160 -9.48 23.03 13.91
N VAL A 161 -9.90 22.06 13.09
CA VAL A 161 -11.28 21.89 12.64
C VAL A 161 -11.83 20.65 13.34
N THR A 162 -12.81 20.82 14.22
CA THR A 162 -13.34 19.77 15.09
C THR A 162 -14.81 19.47 14.79
N GLY A 163 -15.30 18.29 15.20
CA GLY A 163 -16.70 17.90 15.00
C GLY A 163 -17.03 17.46 13.57
N LEU A 164 -16.02 17.00 12.83
CA LEU A 164 -16.19 16.46 11.48
C LEU A 164 -16.90 15.10 11.53
N ALA A 165 -17.77 14.83 10.55
CA ALA A 165 -18.37 13.52 10.37
C ALA A 165 -17.33 12.50 9.86
N ASP A 166 -17.44 11.24 10.27
CA ASP A 166 -16.66 10.14 9.69
C ASP A 166 -17.25 9.75 8.34
N VAL A 167 -16.46 9.95 7.28
CA VAL A 167 -16.83 9.66 5.88
C VAL A 167 -15.94 8.57 5.28
N SER A 168 -15.25 7.77 6.11
CA SER A 168 -14.26 6.79 5.66
C SER A 168 -14.81 5.71 4.72
N SER A 169 -16.13 5.48 4.73
CA SER A 169 -16.83 4.51 3.88
C SER A 169 -17.61 5.15 2.71
N ASP A 170 -17.61 6.48 2.59
CA ASP A 170 -18.33 7.19 1.53
C ASP A 170 -17.44 7.36 0.29
N SER A 171 -17.75 6.60 -0.77
CA SER A 171 -17.02 6.63 -2.04
C SER A 171 -17.03 7.97 -2.78
N THR A 172 -17.92 8.90 -2.41
CA THR A 172 -17.97 10.24 -2.99
C THR A 172 -16.87 11.17 -2.43
N PHE A 173 -16.28 10.83 -1.29
CA PHE A 173 -15.16 11.54 -0.67
C PHE A 173 -13.80 11.02 -1.21
N ASN A 174 -13.56 11.24 -2.51
CA ASN A 174 -12.39 10.72 -3.23
C ASN A 174 -11.35 11.78 -3.62
N ILE A 175 -11.41 12.96 -3.00
CA ILE A 175 -10.53 14.11 -3.26
C ILE A 175 -9.78 14.47 -1.98
N PHE A 176 -8.47 14.70 -2.10
CA PHE A 176 -7.62 15.17 -1.01
C PHE A 176 -7.42 16.69 -1.09
N LEU A 177 -7.40 17.35 0.06
CA LEU A 177 -6.80 18.68 0.16
C LEU A 177 -5.29 18.53 0.20
N SER A 178 -4.59 19.40 -0.52
CA SER A 178 -3.13 19.44 -0.54
C SER A 178 -2.65 20.88 -0.54
N GLN A 179 -1.46 21.10 -0.03
CA GLN A 179 -0.85 22.42 0.09
C GLN A 179 0.46 22.47 -0.70
N ASN A 180 0.73 23.59 -1.36
CA ASN A 180 2.04 23.85 -1.94
C ASN A 180 2.97 24.56 -0.94
N PRO A 181 4.28 24.74 -1.24
CA PRO A 181 5.21 25.41 -0.33
C PRO A 181 4.85 26.86 0.04
N ALA A 182 4.02 27.54 -0.77
CA ALA A 182 3.54 28.90 -0.50
C ALA A 182 2.31 28.93 0.42
N GLY A 183 1.86 27.78 0.92
CA GLY A 183 0.68 27.68 1.78
C GLY A 183 -0.66 27.63 1.04
N LYS A 184 -0.66 27.62 -0.30
CA LYS A 184 -1.90 27.56 -1.09
C LYS A 184 -2.53 26.18 -1.00
N VAL A 185 -3.76 26.13 -0.51
CA VAL A 185 -4.55 24.90 -0.42
C VAL A 185 -5.32 24.70 -1.73
N GLY A 186 -5.30 23.48 -2.25
CA GLY A 186 -6.04 23.07 -3.43
C GLY A 186 -6.54 21.63 -3.33
N LYS A 187 -7.41 21.24 -4.25
CA LYS A 187 -7.90 19.87 -4.36
C LYS A 187 -7.02 19.03 -5.29
N THR A 188 -6.81 17.77 -4.95
CA THR A 188 -6.12 16.79 -5.79
C THR A 188 -6.85 15.44 -5.74
N ASN A 189 -6.66 14.63 -6.78
CA ASN A 189 -7.16 13.25 -6.83
C ASN A 189 -6.24 12.25 -6.11
N GLY A 190 -5.26 12.73 -5.33
CA GLY A 190 -4.32 11.89 -4.56
C GLY A 190 -3.16 11.31 -5.37
N LYS A 191 -3.15 11.42 -6.71
CA LYS A 191 -2.11 10.80 -7.56
C LYS A 191 -0.71 11.32 -7.24
N GLN A 192 -0.52 12.63 -7.15
CA GLN A 192 0.80 13.23 -6.89
C GLN A 192 1.35 12.89 -5.50
N PRO A 193 0.58 13.05 -4.40
CA PRO A 193 1.01 12.57 -3.08
C PRO A 193 1.42 11.09 -3.09
N PHE A 194 0.63 10.23 -3.74
CA PHE A 194 0.92 8.80 -3.81
C PHE A 194 2.19 8.47 -4.62
N LEU A 195 2.42 9.16 -5.74
CA LEU A 195 3.64 9.01 -6.55
C LEU A 195 4.89 9.53 -5.84
N SER A 196 4.76 10.55 -4.98
CA SER A 196 5.88 11.08 -4.21
C SER A 196 6.22 10.23 -2.98
N LEU A 197 5.26 9.48 -2.43
CA LEU A 197 5.43 8.69 -1.21
C LEU A 197 6.67 7.78 -1.22
N PRO A 198 6.97 7.01 -2.29
CA PRO A 198 8.15 6.14 -2.29
C PRO A 198 9.45 6.92 -2.12
N THR A 199 9.51 8.20 -2.52
CA THR A 199 10.73 9.00 -2.39
C THR A 199 10.99 9.46 -0.95
N THR A 200 9.95 9.52 -0.11
CA THR A 200 10.05 9.94 1.30
C THR A 200 10.29 8.77 2.25
N LEU A 201 10.08 7.53 1.80
CA LEU A 201 10.27 6.33 2.62
C LEU A 201 11.73 5.87 2.70
N SER A 202 12.13 5.35 3.85
CA SER A 202 13.38 4.62 4.04
C SER A 202 13.41 3.29 3.25
N ASN A 203 14.58 2.67 3.12
CA ASN A 203 14.71 1.38 2.42
C ASN A 203 13.92 0.24 3.12
N ALA A 204 13.85 0.26 4.45
CA ALA A 204 13.07 -0.73 5.21
C ALA A 204 11.57 -0.55 4.96
N GLU A 205 11.06 0.69 5.02
CA GLU A 205 9.67 1.00 4.73
C GLU A 205 9.29 0.71 3.28
N LYS A 206 10.17 1.01 2.31
CA LYS A 206 10.00 0.61 0.90
C LYS A 206 9.85 -0.89 0.73
N THR A 207 10.63 -1.67 1.47
CA THR A 207 10.59 -3.14 1.41
C THR A 207 9.29 -3.65 2.01
N ALA A 208 8.91 -3.19 3.20
CA ALA A 208 7.65 -3.55 3.84
C ALA A 208 6.45 -3.19 2.97
N TRP A 209 6.43 -1.99 2.40
CA TRP A 209 5.36 -1.53 1.51
C TRP A 209 5.26 -2.36 0.23
N LYS A 210 6.39 -2.64 -0.45
CA LYS A 210 6.41 -3.50 -1.64
C LYS A 210 5.97 -4.94 -1.34
N THR A 211 6.42 -5.51 -0.23
CA THR A 211 6.00 -6.85 0.21
C THR A 211 4.51 -6.90 0.54
N ALA A 212 3.98 -5.89 1.24
CA ALA A 212 2.55 -5.82 1.56
C ALA A 212 1.68 -5.65 0.29
N MET A 213 2.10 -4.80 -0.65
CA MET A 213 1.43 -4.63 -1.94
C MET A 213 1.48 -5.92 -2.78
N ASN A 214 2.51 -6.74 -2.61
CA ASN A 214 2.63 -8.06 -3.24
C ASN A 214 2.03 -9.20 -2.39
N GLY A 215 1.17 -8.91 -1.41
CA GLY A 215 0.48 -9.94 -0.62
C GLY A 215 1.39 -10.82 0.26
N GLY A 216 2.60 -10.36 0.60
CA GLY A 216 3.55 -11.09 1.44
C GLY A 216 4.57 -11.96 0.69
N TRP A 217 4.50 -12.03 -0.64
CA TRP A 217 5.38 -12.89 -1.46
C TRP A 217 6.70 -12.20 -1.85
N THR A 218 7.74 -12.99 -2.07
CA THR A 218 9.09 -12.48 -2.38
C THR A 218 9.10 -11.65 -3.66
N THR A 219 9.71 -10.46 -3.58
CA THR A 219 10.01 -9.59 -4.75
C THR A 219 11.49 -9.62 -5.11
N ASN A 220 12.28 -10.46 -4.42
CA ASN A 220 13.70 -10.62 -4.67
C ASN A 220 13.93 -11.34 -6.00
N THR A 221 15.14 -11.16 -6.55
CA THR A 221 15.55 -11.80 -7.80
C THR A 221 15.45 -13.31 -7.69
N MET A 222 14.66 -13.92 -8.58
CA MET A 222 14.60 -15.38 -8.74
C MET A 222 15.95 -15.90 -9.20
N SER A 223 16.33 -17.08 -8.71
CA SER A 223 17.47 -17.81 -9.26
C SER A 223 17.15 -19.30 -9.28
N VAL A 224 17.67 -19.98 -10.29
CA VAL A 224 17.61 -21.44 -10.44
C VAL A 224 19.03 -21.90 -10.71
N GLY A 225 19.56 -22.69 -9.77
CA GLY A 225 20.89 -23.30 -9.88
C GLY A 225 20.84 -24.68 -10.55
N ALA A 226 19.68 -25.35 -10.53
CA ALA A 226 19.55 -26.68 -11.12
C ALA A 226 18.12 -27.00 -11.57
N ILE A 227 18.03 -27.85 -12.59
CA ILE A 227 16.81 -28.43 -13.14
C ILE A 227 16.95 -29.95 -13.03
N SER A 228 15.94 -30.64 -12.51
CA SER A 228 15.96 -32.11 -12.36
C SER A 228 14.62 -32.72 -12.76
N PRO A 229 14.58 -33.71 -13.68
CA PRO A 229 15.72 -34.23 -14.42
C PRO A 229 16.21 -33.22 -15.47
N LEU A 230 17.48 -33.33 -15.88
CA LEU A 230 18.03 -32.57 -17.02
C LEU A 230 17.63 -33.18 -18.36
N LEU A 231 17.16 -34.43 -18.37
CA LEU A 231 16.81 -35.18 -19.57
C LEU A 231 15.45 -35.83 -19.42
N ILE A 232 14.68 -35.75 -20.49
CA ILE A 232 13.35 -36.33 -20.57
C ILE A 232 13.33 -37.18 -21.84
N LYS A 233 12.98 -38.47 -21.70
CA LYS A 233 12.77 -39.32 -22.87
C LYS A 233 11.51 -38.87 -23.58
N LEU A 234 11.55 -38.81 -24.92
CA LEU A 234 10.38 -38.44 -25.71
C LEU A 234 9.33 -39.56 -25.65
N GLU A 235 8.45 -39.47 -24.67
CA GLU A 235 7.31 -40.37 -24.49
C GLU A 235 6.04 -39.56 -24.27
N ASN A 236 4.90 -40.12 -24.68
CA ASN A 236 3.60 -39.47 -24.53
C ASN A 236 3.04 -39.68 -23.12
N GLU A 237 3.78 -39.18 -22.12
CA GLU A 237 3.46 -39.30 -20.70
C GLU A 237 3.71 -37.99 -19.95
N ILE A 238 3.26 -37.93 -18.70
CA ILE A 238 3.50 -36.79 -17.81
C ILE A 238 4.84 -37.00 -17.11
N THR A 239 5.73 -36.01 -17.20
CA THR A 239 7.01 -36.01 -16.48
C THR A 239 7.06 -34.83 -15.50
N TYR A 240 7.68 -35.04 -14.33
CA TYR A 240 7.88 -34.02 -13.31
C TYR A 240 9.27 -33.39 -13.45
N ILE A 241 9.34 -32.06 -13.40
CA ILE A 241 10.57 -31.26 -13.31
C ILE A 241 10.59 -30.51 -12.00
N SER A 242 11.69 -30.60 -11.27
CA SER A 242 11.99 -29.82 -10.06
C SER A 242 13.10 -28.80 -10.34
N LEU A 243 12.84 -27.56 -9.95
CA LEU A 243 13.78 -26.44 -9.98
C LEU A 243 14.31 -26.22 -8.57
N ARG A 244 15.62 -26.08 -8.43
CA ARG A 244 16.28 -25.74 -7.17
C ARG A 244 17.01 -24.42 -7.30
N GLY A 245 16.84 -23.54 -6.31
CA GLY A 245 17.41 -22.20 -6.35
C GLY A 245 16.96 -21.34 -5.18
N ALA A 246 16.73 -20.05 -5.41
CA ALA A 246 16.30 -19.10 -4.38
C ALA A 246 15.16 -18.21 -4.88
N ASN A 247 14.32 -17.76 -3.93
CA ASN A 247 13.15 -16.93 -4.17
C ASN A 247 12.11 -17.58 -5.11
N LEU A 248 11.96 -18.90 -5.00
CA LEU A 248 11.04 -19.71 -5.82
C LEU A 248 9.65 -19.90 -5.17
N ASN A 249 9.41 -19.32 -3.99
CA ASN A 249 8.08 -19.28 -3.37
C ASN A 249 7.26 -18.13 -3.98
N LEU A 250 6.70 -18.38 -5.15
CA LEU A 250 6.03 -17.37 -5.97
C LEU A 250 4.59 -17.12 -5.51
N ASN A 251 4.00 -15.96 -5.84
CA ASN A 251 2.61 -15.71 -5.50
C ASN A 251 1.68 -16.65 -6.31
N PRO A 252 0.94 -17.57 -5.67
CA PRO A 252 0.19 -18.62 -6.36
C PRO A 252 -0.92 -18.09 -7.29
N THR A 253 -1.38 -16.85 -7.08
CA THR A 253 -2.45 -16.23 -7.89
C THR A 253 -1.96 -15.57 -9.17
N SER A 254 -0.65 -15.34 -9.32
CA SER A 254 -0.12 -14.50 -10.40
C SER A 254 1.23 -14.93 -10.97
N PHE A 255 1.80 -16.05 -10.57
CA PHE A 255 3.05 -16.52 -11.18
C PHE A 255 2.82 -17.21 -12.53
N LYS A 256 3.89 -17.37 -13.32
CA LYS A 256 3.93 -18.21 -14.52
C LYS A 256 5.20 -19.07 -14.55
N VAL A 257 5.05 -20.28 -15.07
CA VAL A 257 6.15 -21.17 -15.46
C VAL A 257 5.97 -21.48 -16.94
N GLU A 258 6.99 -21.20 -17.74
CA GLU A 258 6.95 -21.32 -19.19
C GLU A 258 8.15 -22.12 -19.69
N ILE A 259 7.93 -22.98 -20.68
CA ILE A 259 8.98 -23.67 -21.41
C ILE A 259 9.36 -22.81 -22.61
N MET A 260 10.65 -22.55 -22.76
CA MET A 260 11.24 -21.71 -23.79
C MET A 260 12.11 -22.55 -24.73
N ASP A 261 12.35 -22.03 -25.94
CA ASP A 261 13.43 -22.50 -26.78
C ASP A 261 14.80 -22.36 -26.09
N VAL A 262 15.84 -23.05 -26.59
CA VAL A 262 17.20 -23.01 -26.01
C VAL A 262 17.78 -21.59 -25.93
N THR A 263 17.39 -20.70 -26.83
CA THR A 263 17.83 -19.30 -26.83
C THR A 263 17.18 -18.48 -25.71
N GLY A 264 16.06 -18.94 -25.16
CA GLY A 264 15.28 -18.23 -24.14
C GLY A 264 14.42 -17.10 -24.69
N SER A 265 14.21 -17.04 -26.01
CA SER A 265 13.54 -15.93 -26.69
C SER A 265 12.05 -16.21 -26.93
N THR A 266 11.68 -17.47 -27.17
CA THR A 266 10.32 -17.86 -27.59
C THR A 266 9.68 -18.80 -26.57
N VAL A 267 8.43 -18.50 -26.17
CA VAL A 267 7.63 -19.39 -25.34
C VAL A 267 7.05 -20.51 -26.20
N LEU A 268 7.32 -21.75 -25.84
CA LEU A 268 6.82 -22.95 -26.52
C LEU A 268 5.64 -23.59 -25.77
N ALA A 269 5.62 -23.50 -24.44
CA ALA A 269 4.50 -23.92 -23.63
C ALA A 269 4.38 -23.07 -22.36
N THR A 270 3.14 -22.90 -21.87
CA THR A 270 2.87 -22.32 -20.55
C THR A 270 2.31 -23.41 -19.66
N ILE A 271 2.94 -23.63 -18.50
CA ILE A 271 2.49 -24.60 -17.52
C ILE A 271 1.35 -23.98 -16.71
N PRO A 272 0.14 -24.60 -16.70
CA PRO A 272 -0.95 -24.15 -15.85
C PRO A 272 -0.53 -24.12 -14.38
N ASN A 273 -0.95 -23.10 -13.63
CA ASN A 273 -0.58 -22.97 -12.22
C ASN A 273 -1.06 -24.15 -11.35
N SER A 274 -2.11 -24.88 -11.77
CA SER A 274 -2.56 -26.12 -11.13
C SER A 274 -1.59 -27.30 -11.28
N GLN A 275 -0.63 -27.20 -12.19
CA GLN A 275 0.42 -28.19 -12.44
C GLN A 275 1.75 -27.83 -11.76
N VAL A 276 1.76 -26.81 -10.90
CA VAL A 276 2.95 -26.33 -10.22
C VAL A 276 2.76 -26.41 -8.71
N GLN A 277 3.78 -26.93 -8.04
CA GLN A 277 3.89 -27.02 -6.60
C GLN A 277 5.03 -26.12 -6.12
N LEU A 278 4.70 -25.19 -5.25
CA LEU A 278 5.63 -24.23 -4.66
C LEU A 278 6.05 -24.72 -3.28
N ASP A 279 7.35 -24.62 -3.00
CA ASP A 279 7.91 -24.88 -1.69
C ASP A 279 7.91 -23.59 -0.85
N THR A 280 7.35 -23.65 0.36
CA THR A 280 7.25 -22.49 1.26
C THR A 280 8.60 -21.94 1.69
N THR A 281 9.67 -22.75 1.63
CA THR A 281 11.05 -22.30 1.86
C THR A 281 11.58 -21.39 0.76
N GLY A 282 10.97 -21.44 -0.43
CA GLY A 282 11.41 -20.72 -1.63
C GLY A 282 12.71 -21.24 -2.22
N LEU A 283 13.15 -22.44 -1.82
CA LEU A 283 14.34 -23.10 -2.35
C LEU A 283 14.03 -24.06 -3.50
N SER A 284 12.74 -24.39 -3.70
CA SER A 284 12.33 -25.28 -4.78
C SER A 284 10.96 -24.95 -5.37
N LEU A 285 10.76 -25.39 -6.61
CA LEU A 285 9.48 -25.39 -7.32
C LEU A 285 9.43 -26.63 -8.19
N THR A 286 8.36 -27.40 -8.12
CA THR A 286 8.16 -28.59 -8.96
C THR A 286 6.97 -28.37 -9.87
N PHE A 287 7.05 -28.77 -11.13
CA PHE A 287 5.92 -28.78 -12.04
C PHE A 287 5.90 -30.06 -12.87
N TYR A 288 4.78 -30.33 -13.52
CA TYR A 288 4.66 -31.48 -14.42
C TYR A 288 4.03 -31.09 -15.75
N HIS A 289 4.45 -31.75 -16.82
CA HIS A 289 3.97 -31.51 -18.18
C HIS A 289 4.11 -32.76 -19.04
N ASN A 290 3.35 -32.85 -20.12
CA ASN A 290 3.59 -33.84 -21.17
C ASN A 290 4.45 -33.20 -22.26
N PHE A 291 5.70 -33.64 -22.35
CA PHE A 291 6.72 -33.04 -23.19
C PHE A 291 6.71 -33.56 -24.65
N TYR A 292 5.85 -34.53 -24.97
CA TYR A 292 5.82 -35.19 -26.29
C TYR A 292 5.62 -34.23 -27.46
N SER A 293 4.78 -33.20 -27.29
CA SER A 293 4.48 -32.22 -28.33
C SER A 293 5.62 -31.26 -28.62
N LEU A 294 6.60 -31.13 -27.71
CA LEU A 294 7.75 -30.25 -27.89
C LEU A 294 8.79 -30.85 -28.84
N GLY A 295 8.86 -32.20 -28.92
CA GLY A 295 9.83 -32.93 -29.73
C GLY A 295 11.21 -33.03 -29.08
N VAL A 296 12.16 -33.65 -29.79
CA VAL A 296 13.56 -33.73 -29.35
C VAL A 296 14.25 -32.39 -29.54
N ASN A 297 14.64 -31.74 -28.45
CA ASN A 297 15.41 -30.51 -28.47
C ASN A 297 15.93 -30.17 -27.06
N GLU A 298 16.69 -29.09 -26.97
CA GLU A 298 17.07 -28.45 -25.72
C GLU A 298 16.15 -27.24 -25.41
N TYR A 299 15.80 -27.08 -24.14
CA TYR A 299 14.82 -26.11 -23.67
C TYR A 299 15.28 -25.39 -22.42
N LYS A 300 14.78 -24.17 -22.23
CA LYS A 300 14.94 -23.38 -21.01
C LYS A 300 13.61 -23.18 -20.32
N ILE A 301 13.67 -22.74 -19.07
CA ILE A 301 12.47 -22.44 -18.29
C ILE A 301 12.46 -20.95 -17.99
N ARG A 302 11.31 -20.30 -18.21
CA ARG A 302 11.08 -18.92 -17.79
C ARG A 302 10.10 -18.89 -16.64
N LEU A 303 10.49 -18.16 -15.59
CA LEU A 303 9.69 -17.89 -14.42
C LEU A 303 9.24 -16.43 -14.43
N TRP A 304 8.02 -16.17 -13.95
CA TRP A 304 7.53 -14.83 -13.67
C TRP A 304 6.92 -14.80 -12.28
N ASN A 305 7.37 -13.86 -11.44
CA ASN A 305 6.91 -13.73 -10.05
C ASN A 305 5.83 -12.65 -9.84
N GLY A 306 5.22 -12.15 -10.92
CA GLY A 306 4.31 -11.00 -10.87
C GLY A 306 4.99 -9.65 -11.15
N VAL A 307 6.32 -9.58 -11.03
CA VAL A 307 7.10 -8.33 -11.18
C VAL A 307 8.14 -8.45 -12.28
N ALA A 308 8.92 -9.53 -12.29
CA ALA A 308 10.05 -9.71 -13.18
C ALA A 308 10.06 -11.11 -13.82
N TYR A 309 10.57 -11.17 -15.04
CA TYR A 309 10.87 -12.42 -15.73
C TYR A 309 12.29 -12.88 -15.41
N TYR A 310 12.47 -14.19 -15.31
CA TYR A 310 13.77 -14.85 -15.16
C TYR A 310 13.81 -16.07 -16.08
N VAL A 311 14.78 -16.11 -17.00
CA VAL A 311 15.05 -17.28 -17.83
C VAL A 311 16.21 -18.05 -17.21
N THR A 312 16.06 -19.36 -17.06
CA THR A 312 17.11 -20.20 -16.47
C THR A 312 18.41 -20.12 -17.30
N PRO A 313 19.58 -20.00 -16.65
CA PRO A 313 20.86 -20.09 -17.36
C PRO A 313 21.12 -21.53 -17.84
N THR A 314 20.62 -22.52 -17.07
CA THR A 314 20.65 -23.94 -17.41
C THR A 314 19.44 -24.34 -18.25
N SER A 315 19.62 -25.41 -19.01
CA SER A 315 18.63 -26.03 -19.89
C SER A 315 18.32 -27.47 -19.45
N PHE A 316 17.22 -28.01 -19.95
CA PHE A 316 16.92 -29.45 -19.96
C PHE A 316 16.69 -29.89 -21.40
N GLU A 317 16.77 -31.19 -21.66
CA GLU A 317 16.73 -31.73 -23.02
C GLU A 317 15.73 -32.87 -23.12
N ILE A 318 15.01 -32.92 -24.24
CA ILE A 318 14.15 -34.03 -24.61
C ILE A 318 14.90 -34.86 -25.64
N VAL A 319 15.06 -36.16 -25.40
CA VAL A 319 15.83 -37.07 -26.25
C VAL A 319 14.96 -38.21 -26.81
N ASN A 320 15.27 -38.66 -28.03
CA ASN A 320 14.50 -39.73 -28.70
C ASN A 320 14.64 -41.07 -27.98
N ASN A 321 15.85 -41.36 -27.52
CA ASN A 321 16.14 -42.60 -26.84
C ASN A 321 17.25 -42.37 -25.82
N VAL A 322 17.28 -43.23 -24.81
CA VAL A 322 18.37 -43.35 -23.86
C VAL A 322 18.93 -44.75 -24.04
N ASN A 323 20.25 -44.88 -24.15
CA ASN A 323 20.89 -46.19 -24.25
C ASN A 323 21.08 -46.73 -22.83
N GLU A 324 20.10 -47.48 -22.35
CA GLU A 324 20.16 -48.08 -21.02
C GLU A 324 21.33 -49.06 -20.90
N ILE A 325 22.05 -48.96 -19.78
CA ILE A 325 23.16 -49.84 -19.44
C ILE A 325 22.63 -50.90 -18.47
N ASP A 326 22.89 -52.17 -18.78
CA ASP A 326 22.54 -53.26 -17.88
C ASP A 326 23.45 -53.26 -16.65
N LEU A 327 22.85 -53.01 -15.49
CA LEU A 327 23.54 -52.98 -14.20
C LEU A 327 23.57 -54.35 -13.52
N HIS A 328 22.75 -55.31 -13.96
CA HIS A 328 22.65 -56.63 -13.32
C HIS A 328 23.81 -57.56 -13.69
N GLY A 329 24.45 -57.36 -14.84
CA GLY A 329 25.59 -58.15 -15.32
C GLY A 329 26.98 -57.57 -14.98
N LEU A 330 27.07 -56.54 -14.13
CA LEU A 330 28.35 -55.89 -13.85
C LEU A 330 29.33 -56.82 -13.13
N SER A 331 30.52 -56.93 -13.70
CA SER A 331 31.65 -57.66 -13.11
C SER A 331 32.64 -56.70 -12.46
N TRP A 332 33.18 -57.09 -11.31
CA TRP A 332 33.99 -56.23 -10.45
C TRP A 332 35.40 -56.82 -10.22
N ASN A 333 36.41 -55.95 -10.26
CA ASN A 333 37.67 -56.20 -9.60
C ASN A 333 37.54 -55.70 -8.16
N THR A 334 38.04 -56.48 -7.20
CA THR A 334 38.07 -56.07 -5.79
C THR A 334 39.45 -56.28 -5.19
N LYS A 335 39.75 -55.49 -4.16
CA LYS A 335 40.92 -55.67 -3.31
C LYS A 335 40.51 -55.46 -1.86
N VAL A 336 40.76 -56.47 -1.05
CA VAL A 336 40.62 -56.40 0.41
C VAL A 336 42.02 -56.28 1.01
N TYR A 337 42.14 -55.55 2.12
CA TYR A 337 43.38 -55.45 2.90
C TYR A 337 43.99 -56.84 3.15
N ASN A 338 45.30 -56.97 2.90
CA ASN A 338 46.05 -58.24 2.97
C ASN A 338 45.47 -59.42 2.17
N ASN A 339 44.55 -59.17 1.22
CA ASN A 339 43.78 -60.21 0.52
C ASN A 339 42.99 -61.13 1.47
N ASN A 340 42.55 -60.60 2.62
CA ASN A 340 41.77 -61.35 3.57
C ASN A 340 40.40 -61.75 2.97
N VAL A 341 39.88 -62.90 3.42
CA VAL A 341 38.57 -63.42 3.00
C VAL A 341 37.51 -62.88 3.95
N THR A 342 36.46 -62.27 3.39
CA THR A 342 35.36 -61.66 4.15
C THR A 342 34.05 -61.74 3.34
N SER A 343 32.92 -61.83 4.03
CA SER A 343 31.57 -61.64 3.45
C SER A 343 31.02 -60.23 3.64
N LYS A 344 31.76 -59.36 4.35
CA LYS A 344 31.35 -58.02 4.75
C LYS A 344 31.90 -56.92 3.85
N ALA A 345 32.75 -57.25 2.88
CA ALA A 345 33.21 -56.33 1.84
C ALA A 345 33.19 -57.01 0.47
N TYR A 346 32.28 -56.58 -0.40
CA TYR A 346 32.12 -57.18 -1.73
C TYR A 346 31.47 -56.21 -2.72
N ALA A 347 31.67 -56.49 -4.01
CA ALA A 347 30.95 -55.85 -5.10
C ALA A 347 30.48 -56.92 -6.08
N THR A 348 29.19 -56.92 -6.40
CA THR A 348 28.55 -57.92 -7.26
C THR A 348 27.32 -57.31 -7.92
N ASN A 349 27.16 -57.54 -9.23
CA ASN A 349 26.07 -56.96 -10.01
C ASN A 349 25.99 -55.43 -9.77
N ASN A 350 24.81 -54.94 -9.41
CA ASN A 350 24.54 -53.54 -9.13
C ASN A 350 24.81 -53.14 -7.67
N ILE A 351 25.45 -53.99 -6.86
CA ILE A 351 25.66 -53.76 -5.42
C ILE A 351 27.14 -53.63 -5.10
N ILE A 352 27.48 -52.63 -4.28
CA ILE A 352 28.76 -52.52 -3.58
C ILE A 352 28.46 -52.38 -2.09
N TYR A 353 28.96 -53.33 -1.30
CA TYR A 353 28.68 -53.41 0.12
C TYR A 353 29.98 -53.39 0.93
N PHE A 354 29.96 -52.60 2.00
CA PHE A 354 31.03 -52.56 2.98
C PHE A 354 30.48 -52.46 4.40
N ASN A 355 30.98 -53.33 5.27
CA ASN A 355 30.77 -53.36 6.70
C ASN A 355 32.13 -53.66 7.35
N PRO A 356 32.53 -52.92 8.40
CA PRO A 356 33.79 -53.18 9.09
C PRO A 356 33.85 -54.62 9.62
N ASP A 357 35.00 -55.26 9.43
CA ASP A 357 35.17 -56.67 9.77
C ASP A 357 36.56 -56.92 10.34
N ASN A 358 36.60 -57.52 11.54
CA ASN A 358 37.83 -57.96 12.20
C ASN A 358 38.67 -58.92 11.34
N SER A 359 38.05 -59.65 10.40
CA SER A 359 38.77 -60.50 9.46
C SER A 359 39.57 -59.72 8.40
N ILE A 360 39.15 -58.49 8.07
CA ILE A 360 39.86 -57.60 7.15
C ILE A 360 40.96 -56.88 7.92
N LYS A 361 40.56 -56.10 8.93
CA LYS A 361 41.42 -55.36 9.84
C LYS A 361 40.58 -54.98 11.07
N PRO A 362 41.14 -54.99 12.29
CA PRO A 362 40.41 -54.53 13.48
C PRO A 362 39.78 -53.13 13.25
N PRO A 363 38.45 -52.96 13.44
CA PRO A 363 37.76 -51.69 13.24
C PRO A 363 38.40 -50.54 14.03
N LEU A 364 38.94 -49.56 13.33
CA LEU A 364 39.61 -48.39 13.91
C LEU A 364 39.34 -47.15 13.05
N PHE A 365 39.35 -45.96 13.67
CA PHE A 365 39.19 -44.69 12.95
C PHE A 365 40.54 -44.26 12.40
N GLU A 366 40.80 -44.56 11.13
CA GLU A 366 42.10 -44.31 10.48
C GLU A 366 41.94 -44.09 8.97
N SER A 367 42.85 -43.35 8.37
CA SER A 367 42.82 -43.03 6.92
C SER A 367 43.39 -44.14 6.03
N GLU A 368 43.49 -45.38 6.52
CA GLU A 368 43.94 -46.51 5.71
C GLU A 368 42.77 -47.14 4.94
N TYR A 369 42.96 -47.37 3.65
CA TYR A 369 41.96 -48.01 2.79
C TYR A 369 42.01 -49.52 2.97
N VAL A 370 40.85 -50.14 3.20
CA VAL A 370 40.74 -51.57 3.48
C VAL A 370 39.95 -52.34 2.43
N PHE A 371 39.19 -51.64 1.60
CA PHE A 371 38.45 -52.23 0.49
C PHE A 371 38.40 -51.28 -0.69
N ASN A 372 38.67 -51.80 -1.89
CA ASN A 372 38.50 -51.09 -3.16
C ASN A 372 37.76 -52.01 -4.13
N ALA A 373 36.74 -51.48 -4.80
CA ALA A 373 36.00 -52.16 -5.85
C ALA A 373 35.92 -51.27 -7.10
N LYS A 374 36.18 -51.85 -8.27
CA LYS A 374 36.00 -51.17 -9.57
C LYS A 374 35.35 -52.09 -10.59
N THR A 375 34.57 -51.53 -11.50
CA THR A 375 34.06 -52.29 -12.64
C THR A 375 35.22 -52.83 -13.48
N GLN A 376 35.08 -54.05 -14.01
CA GLN A 376 36.11 -54.66 -14.86
C GLN A 376 36.21 -53.97 -16.22
N LEU A 377 35.05 -53.54 -16.75
CA LEU A 377 34.91 -52.77 -17.98
C LEU A 377 34.49 -51.33 -17.65
N PRO A 378 34.73 -50.38 -18.56
CA PRO A 378 34.18 -49.03 -18.43
C PRO A 378 32.67 -49.10 -18.30
N LEU A 379 32.12 -48.34 -17.35
CA LEU A 379 30.68 -48.13 -17.25
C LEU A 379 30.21 -47.12 -18.31
N PHE A 380 31.04 -46.13 -18.62
CA PHE A 380 30.79 -45.14 -19.67
C PHE A 380 32.04 -44.98 -20.53
N ASN A 381 31.87 -44.83 -21.85
CA ASN A 381 33.02 -44.65 -22.74
C ASN A 381 33.47 -43.19 -22.78
N ALA A 382 34.69 -42.98 -23.26
CA ALA A 382 35.24 -41.69 -23.62
C ALA A 382 34.23 -40.85 -24.44
N GLY A 383 33.96 -39.62 -24.01
CA GLY A 383 33.07 -38.69 -24.72
C GLY A 383 31.59 -38.80 -24.38
N ASP A 384 31.13 -39.90 -23.79
CA ASP A 384 29.70 -40.11 -23.53
C ASP A 384 29.13 -39.03 -22.58
N ASN A 385 27.92 -38.55 -22.89
CA ASN A 385 27.08 -37.94 -21.87
C ASN A 385 26.26 -39.07 -21.23
N TRP A 386 26.08 -38.99 -19.93
CA TRP A 386 25.51 -40.11 -19.20
C TRP A 386 24.83 -39.70 -17.91
N TYR A 387 23.97 -40.60 -17.46
CA TYR A 387 23.23 -40.54 -16.22
C TYR A 387 23.50 -41.79 -15.41
N LEU A 388 23.72 -41.63 -14.11
CA LEU A 388 23.80 -42.72 -13.15
C LEU A 388 22.98 -42.37 -11.91
N GLU A 389 22.08 -43.26 -11.53
CA GLU A 389 21.31 -43.19 -10.29
C GLU A 389 21.63 -44.39 -9.42
N MET A 390 21.82 -44.13 -8.12
CA MET A 390 22.02 -45.14 -7.11
C MET A 390 21.33 -44.77 -5.80
N ASN A 391 20.94 -45.79 -5.05
CA ASN A 391 20.55 -45.66 -3.65
C ASN A 391 21.76 -45.96 -2.77
N ILE A 392 21.98 -45.12 -1.75
CA ILE A 392 23.07 -45.29 -0.80
C ILE A 392 22.46 -45.52 0.58
N SER A 393 22.41 -46.78 1.02
CA SER A 393 21.96 -47.09 2.36
C SER A 393 23.15 -47.04 3.30
N THR A 394 23.06 -46.20 4.33
CA THR A 394 24.13 -46.01 5.30
C THR A 394 23.61 -46.24 6.70
N ASN A 395 24.46 -46.82 7.54
CA ASN A 395 24.41 -46.68 8.99
C ASN A 395 25.82 -46.33 9.45
N LEU A 396 26.14 -45.03 9.55
CA LEU A 396 27.52 -44.56 9.71
C LEU A 396 27.63 -43.61 10.90
N ARG A 397 28.07 -44.12 12.05
CA ARG A 397 28.29 -43.28 13.23
C ARG A 397 29.65 -42.60 13.25
N ILE A 398 30.72 -43.37 13.06
CA ILE A 398 32.09 -42.87 13.09
C ILE A 398 32.85 -43.50 11.92
N SER A 399 33.14 -42.69 10.90
CA SER A 399 33.82 -43.15 9.70
C SER A 399 34.74 -42.06 9.18
N PRO A 400 35.99 -42.39 8.81
CA PRO A 400 36.78 -41.59 7.88
C PRO A 400 36.08 -41.53 6.51
N ILE A 401 36.80 -41.07 5.49
CA ILE A 401 36.23 -40.84 4.16
C ILE A 401 35.90 -42.18 3.48
N GLN A 402 34.69 -42.31 2.98
CA GLN A 402 34.25 -43.37 2.09
C GLN A 402 33.90 -42.70 0.77
N SER A 403 34.37 -43.22 -0.36
CA SER A 403 34.19 -42.55 -1.65
C SER A 403 33.59 -43.49 -2.68
N ILE A 404 32.63 -42.99 -3.46
CA ILE A 404 32.18 -43.61 -4.71
C ILE A 404 32.30 -42.60 -5.84
N GLY A 405 32.84 -43.00 -6.98
CA GLY A 405 33.13 -42.10 -8.09
C GLY A 405 33.67 -42.84 -9.30
N PHE A 406 34.41 -42.13 -10.15
CA PHE A 406 34.96 -42.67 -11.39
C PHE A 406 36.48 -42.66 -11.40
N SER A 407 37.07 -43.60 -12.12
CA SER A 407 38.50 -43.71 -12.38
C SER A 407 38.72 -43.94 -13.88
N THR A 408 39.88 -43.56 -14.39
CA THR A 408 40.28 -43.81 -15.79
C THR A 408 40.88 -45.21 -16.00
N GLY A 409 40.98 -46.00 -14.95
CA GLY A 409 41.37 -47.41 -15.00
C GLY A 409 40.69 -48.28 -13.95
N ASN A 410 40.81 -49.60 -14.10
CA ASN A 410 40.19 -50.60 -13.21
C ASN A 410 41.14 -51.17 -12.13
N SER A 411 42.26 -50.50 -11.85
CA SER A 411 43.20 -50.91 -10.80
C SER A 411 42.56 -50.81 -9.42
N THR A 412 42.65 -51.88 -8.64
CA THR A 412 42.10 -51.96 -7.28
C THR A 412 43.16 -51.82 -6.20
N ASN A 413 44.27 -51.13 -6.47
CA ASN A 413 45.21 -50.77 -5.41
C ASN A 413 44.47 -50.02 -4.28
N LEU A 414 44.91 -50.19 -3.03
CA LEU A 414 44.29 -49.53 -1.87
C LEU A 414 44.72 -48.05 -1.79
N THR A 415 44.44 -47.32 -2.86
CA THR A 415 44.73 -45.90 -3.08
C THR A 415 43.52 -45.27 -3.76
N ASN A 416 43.11 -44.10 -3.30
CA ASN A 416 42.00 -43.38 -3.92
C ASN A 416 42.46 -42.62 -5.16
N ASP A 417 42.02 -43.08 -6.32
CA ASP A 417 42.19 -42.43 -7.63
C ASP A 417 40.85 -42.02 -8.24
N LEU A 418 39.80 -41.96 -7.42
CA LEU A 418 38.47 -41.56 -7.85
C LEU A 418 38.40 -40.03 -8.03
N PHE A 419 37.75 -39.62 -9.11
CA PHE A 419 37.27 -38.26 -9.34
C PHE A 419 35.75 -38.32 -9.55
N GLY A 420 35.07 -37.17 -9.65
CA GLY A 420 33.62 -37.24 -9.76
C GLY A 420 32.93 -37.67 -8.47
N SER A 421 33.68 -37.83 -7.37
CA SER A 421 33.26 -38.66 -6.25
C SER A 421 32.22 -37.98 -5.37
N LEU A 422 31.42 -38.83 -4.73
CA LEU A 422 30.74 -38.51 -3.50
C LEU A 422 31.57 -39.02 -2.33
N ASP A 423 32.13 -38.09 -1.57
CA ASP A 423 32.85 -38.40 -0.34
C ASP A 423 31.87 -38.33 0.85
N ILE A 424 31.85 -39.40 1.63
CA ILE A 424 30.97 -39.59 2.79
C ILE A 424 31.85 -39.76 4.02
N THR A 425 31.60 -38.97 5.05
CA THR A 425 32.24 -39.11 6.37
C THR A 425 31.18 -39.22 7.46
N GLY A 426 31.52 -39.83 8.60
CA GLY A 426 30.58 -40.05 9.70
C GLY A 426 31.13 -39.56 11.05
N TYR A 427 30.39 -38.70 11.74
CA TYR A 427 30.64 -38.34 13.15
C TYR A 427 29.34 -37.98 13.90
N GLY A 428 28.50 -38.97 14.16
CA GLY A 428 27.14 -38.81 14.71
C GLY A 428 26.10 -38.32 13.69
N TYR A 429 26.55 -38.02 12.46
CA TYR A 429 25.78 -37.68 11.27
C TYR A 429 26.64 -38.04 10.05
N VAL A 430 26.02 -38.12 8.87
CA VAL A 430 26.74 -38.27 7.59
C VAL A 430 27.05 -36.89 7.03
N SER A 431 28.30 -36.59 6.71
CA SER A 431 28.68 -35.39 5.96
C SER A 431 29.00 -35.75 4.52
N ALA A 432 28.28 -35.14 3.59
CA ALA A 432 28.44 -35.34 2.14
C ALA A 432 27.94 -34.11 1.38
N LEU A 433 28.65 -33.72 0.30
CA LEU A 433 28.39 -32.50 -0.49
C LEU A 433 28.20 -31.23 0.37
N ASN A 434 29.06 -31.04 1.39
CA ASN A 434 28.99 -29.90 2.33
C ASN A 434 27.66 -29.80 3.11
N SER A 435 26.98 -30.92 3.35
CA SER A 435 25.74 -30.98 4.12
C SER A 435 25.76 -32.12 5.13
N ASN A 436 24.99 -31.95 6.22
CA ASN A 436 24.89 -32.91 7.31
C ASN A 436 23.54 -33.65 7.28
N TRP A 437 23.64 -34.96 7.24
CA TRP A 437 22.54 -35.88 6.98
C TRP A 437 22.35 -36.85 8.14
N ALA A 438 21.15 -37.39 8.30
CA ALA A 438 20.91 -38.46 9.27
C ALA A 438 21.87 -39.63 9.01
N TYR A 439 22.47 -40.17 10.07
CA TYR A 439 23.51 -41.22 9.95
C TYR A 439 22.96 -42.58 9.48
N SER A 440 21.66 -42.81 9.69
CA SER A 440 20.95 -44.03 9.32
C SER A 440 19.80 -43.68 8.36
N GLN A 441 20.02 -43.90 7.06
CA GLN A 441 19.03 -43.62 6.02
C GLN A 441 19.42 -44.28 4.69
N THR A 442 18.54 -44.13 3.70
CA THR A 442 18.88 -44.36 2.29
C THR A 442 18.84 -43.04 1.54
N PHE A 443 19.98 -42.64 0.98
CA PHE A 443 20.08 -41.51 0.07
C PHE A 443 19.71 -41.94 -1.35
N LYS A 444 19.14 -41.02 -2.12
CA LYS A 444 19.14 -41.10 -3.58
C LYS A 444 20.27 -40.23 -4.10
N PHE A 445 21.20 -40.83 -4.83
CA PHE A 445 22.32 -40.13 -5.45
C PHE A 445 22.28 -40.25 -6.96
N VAL A 446 22.37 -39.11 -7.65
CA VAL A 446 22.33 -39.02 -9.09
C VAL A 446 23.56 -38.27 -9.58
N LEU A 447 24.20 -38.82 -10.60
CA LEU A 447 25.31 -38.23 -11.32
C LEU A 447 24.90 -38.03 -12.78
N ILE A 448 25.14 -36.83 -13.32
CA ILE A 448 24.80 -36.48 -14.69
C ILE A 448 25.99 -35.79 -15.33
N LYS A 449 26.58 -36.38 -16.37
CA LYS A 449 27.61 -35.73 -17.18
C LYS A 449 27.01 -35.21 -18.48
N LYS A 450 27.22 -33.93 -18.78
CA LYS A 450 26.98 -33.33 -20.11
C LYS A 450 28.21 -32.53 -20.54
N GLY A 451 28.84 -32.94 -21.62
CA GLY A 451 30.15 -32.43 -22.03
C GLY A 451 31.18 -32.65 -20.92
N GLN A 452 31.79 -31.56 -20.44
CA GLN A 452 32.73 -31.57 -19.32
C GLN A 452 32.07 -31.29 -17.96
N LEU A 453 30.77 -30.99 -17.91
CA LEU A 453 30.08 -30.67 -16.66
C LEU A 453 29.52 -31.94 -16.03
N LEU A 454 29.93 -32.23 -14.80
CA LEU A 454 29.36 -33.27 -13.95
C LEU A 454 28.48 -32.63 -12.88
N THR A 455 27.20 -33.01 -12.85
CA THR A 455 26.23 -32.62 -11.83
C THR A 455 26.00 -33.79 -10.88
N LYS A 456 26.14 -33.53 -9.58
CA LYS A 456 25.91 -34.47 -8.48
C LYS A 456 24.67 -34.01 -7.71
N VAL A 457 23.68 -34.87 -7.56
CA VAL A 457 22.44 -34.60 -6.82
C VAL A 457 22.29 -35.63 -5.72
N LEU A 458 22.34 -35.19 -4.47
CA LEU A 458 22.10 -36.05 -3.30
C LEU A 458 20.80 -35.64 -2.63
N SER A 459 19.90 -36.60 -2.45
CA SER A 459 18.61 -36.39 -1.79
C SER A 459 18.48 -37.33 -0.59
N GLY A 460 17.96 -36.81 0.52
CA GLY A 460 17.80 -37.59 1.75
C GLY A 460 17.18 -36.75 2.87
N VAL A 461 17.40 -37.17 4.10
CA VAL A 461 16.96 -36.50 5.32
C VAL A 461 18.17 -35.93 6.06
N THR A 462 18.10 -34.65 6.44
CA THR A 462 19.13 -33.99 7.25
C THR A 462 19.23 -34.60 8.64
N ASN A 463 20.30 -34.30 9.38
CA ASN A 463 20.42 -34.76 10.77
C ASN A 463 19.29 -34.26 11.70
N ASN A 464 18.56 -33.22 11.29
CA ASN A 464 17.42 -32.67 12.03
C ASN A 464 16.07 -33.27 11.60
N GLY A 465 16.05 -34.30 10.75
CA GLY A 465 14.81 -34.95 10.31
C GLY A 465 14.09 -34.25 9.15
N VAL A 466 14.70 -33.24 8.51
CA VAL A 466 14.08 -32.48 7.40
C VAL A 466 14.56 -33.05 6.06
N PRO A 467 13.66 -33.37 5.10
CA PRO A 467 14.03 -33.73 3.74
C PRO A 467 14.87 -32.63 3.07
N ASN A 468 15.95 -33.00 2.39
CA ASN A 468 16.85 -32.07 1.72
C ASN A 468 17.39 -32.65 0.41
N VAL A 469 17.74 -31.75 -0.51
CA VAL A 469 18.37 -32.07 -1.79
C VAL A 469 19.54 -31.12 -2.00
N VAL A 470 20.73 -31.67 -2.19
CA VAL A 470 21.96 -30.91 -2.41
C VAL A 470 22.46 -31.19 -3.81
N ILE A 471 22.85 -30.13 -4.50
CA ILE A 471 23.33 -30.19 -5.88
C ILE A 471 24.71 -29.56 -5.93
N ASN A 472 25.66 -30.30 -6.46
CA ASN A 472 27.02 -29.83 -6.69
C ASN A 472 27.36 -30.04 -8.17
N THR A 473 28.10 -29.11 -8.76
CA THR A 473 28.60 -29.23 -10.12
C THR A 473 30.09 -29.07 -10.13
N GLU A 474 30.77 -29.84 -10.97
CA GLU A 474 32.20 -29.73 -11.19
C GLU A 474 32.54 -29.99 -12.66
N THR A 475 33.73 -29.56 -13.07
CA THR A 475 34.25 -29.82 -14.40
C THR A 475 35.12 -31.07 -14.36
N ILE A 476 34.77 -32.07 -15.15
CA ILE A 476 35.59 -33.24 -15.42
C ILE A 476 36.28 -33.05 -16.77
N LEU A 477 37.59 -32.87 -16.73
CA LEU A 477 38.43 -32.64 -17.92
C LEU A 477 38.75 -33.95 -18.66
N ASN A 478 38.62 -35.08 -17.98
CA ASN A 478 38.97 -36.38 -18.52
C ASN A 478 37.92 -36.82 -19.53
N ASN A 479 38.39 -37.12 -20.73
CA ASN A 479 37.58 -37.68 -21.81
C ASN A 479 37.94 -39.15 -22.06
N ASP A 480 38.31 -39.86 -21.00
CA ASP A 480 38.69 -41.27 -21.03
C ASP A 480 37.47 -42.16 -20.73
N ASP A 481 37.64 -43.44 -20.98
CA ASP A 481 36.72 -44.47 -20.50
C ASP A 481 36.64 -44.45 -18.96
N LEU A 482 35.41 -44.46 -18.43
CA LEU A 482 35.12 -44.27 -17.02
C LEU A 482 34.73 -45.58 -16.36
N TYR A 483 35.54 -46.00 -15.39
CA TYR A 483 35.27 -47.13 -14.51
C TYR A 483 34.60 -46.62 -13.25
N LEU A 484 33.43 -47.17 -12.90
CA LEU A 484 32.81 -46.89 -11.62
C LEU A 484 33.60 -47.59 -10.53
N GLY A 485 33.90 -46.88 -9.45
CA GLY A 485 34.62 -47.43 -8.32
C GLY A 485 34.15 -46.90 -6.98
N ALA A 486 34.39 -47.69 -5.94
CA ALA A 486 34.22 -47.29 -4.56
C ALA A 486 35.41 -47.73 -3.74
N ILE A 487 35.85 -46.89 -2.82
CA ILE A 487 36.97 -47.16 -1.92
C ILE A 487 36.59 -46.80 -0.50
N PHE A 488 37.00 -47.67 0.41
CA PHE A 488 36.56 -47.63 1.79
C PHE A 488 37.72 -47.60 2.77
N ASN A 489 37.67 -46.64 3.69
CA ASN A 489 38.58 -46.57 4.84
C ASN A 489 38.14 -47.52 5.95
N ASN A 490 39.09 -47.97 6.77
CA ASN A 490 38.75 -48.64 8.02
C ASN A 490 37.92 -47.70 8.91
N THR A 491 36.91 -48.23 9.59
CA THR A 491 36.04 -47.43 10.45
C THR A 491 35.88 -48.10 11.80
N THR A 492 35.57 -47.34 12.85
CA THR A 492 35.26 -47.93 14.15
C THR A 492 33.85 -48.49 14.15
N GLU A 493 33.70 -49.68 14.73
CA GLU A 493 32.41 -50.13 15.25
C GLU A 493 32.26 -49.48 16.63
N THR A 494 31.30 -48.58 16.82
CA THR A 494 31.02 -48.10 18.19
C THR A 494 30.52 -49.29 18.98
N GLY A 495 31.22 -49.67 20.05
CA GLY A 495 30.93 -50.82 20.92
C GLY A 495 29.62 -50.74 21.72
N ASP A 496 28.59 -50.08 21.17
CA ASP A 496 27.22 -50.07 21.67
C ASP A 496 26.44 -51.13 20.86
N THR A 497 26.19 -52.26 21.50
CA THR A 497 26.09 -53.61 20.95
C THR A 497 24.80 -53.95 20.19
N SER A 498 24.26 -53.03 19.38
CA SER A 498 23.04 -53.29 18.60
C SER A 498 22.99 -52.73 17.17
N PHE A 499 23.98 -51.95 16.71
CA PHE A 499 23.91 -51.32 15.39
C PHE A 499 25.17 -51.59 14.55
N GLU A 500 25.03 -52.41 13.50
CA GLU A 500 26.08 -52.64 12.51
C GLU A 500 26.35 -51.35 11.71
N THR A 501 27.62 -50.94 11.65
CA THR A 501 28.07 -49.87 10.75
C THR A 501 28.18 -50.43 9.34
N TYR A 502 27.49 -49.85 8.36
CA TYR A 502 27.60 -50.30 6.98
C TYR A 502 27.33 -49.20 5.97
N MET A 503 27.80 -49.45 4.75
CA MET A 503 27.49 -48.68 3.56
C MET A 503 27.16 -49.63 2.42
N ASN A 504 26.05 -49.38 1.76
CA ASN A 504 25.57 -50.15 0.63
C ASN A 504 25.21 -49.20 -0.52
N PHE A 505 25.95 -49.30 -1.62
CA PHE A 505 25.62 -48.64 -2.87
C PHE A 505 24.85 -49.62 -3.75
N ASN A 506 23.63 -49.25 -4.13
CA ASN A 506 22.78 -50.02 -5.03
C ASN A 506 22.50 -49.20 -6.28
N LEU A 507 23.12 -49.56 -7.40
CA LEU A 507 22.92 -48.91 -8.69
C LEU A 507 21.51 -49.24 -9.20
N ILE A 508 20.75 -48.20 -9.54
CA ILE A 508 19.34 -48.29 -9.90
C ILE A 508 19.15 -48.14 -11.40
N LYS A 509 19.80 -47.13 -12.00
CA LYS A 509 19.63 -46.81 -13.41
C LYS A 509 20.88 -46.16 -13.97
N ALA A 510 21.29 -46.58 -15.16
CA ALA A 510 22.36 -45.92 -15.91
C ALA A 510 22.02 -45.89 -17.39
N TYR A 511 22.37 -44.82 -18.08
CA TYR A 511 22.21 -44.70 -19.53
C TYR A 511 23.14 -43.64 -20.13
N THR A 512 23.43 -43.78 -21.42
CA THR A 512 24.08 -42.74 -22.23
C THR A 512 23.06 -42.05 -23.14
N PHE A 513 23.35 -40.80 -23.56
CA PHE A 513 22.45 -39.98 -24.39
C PHE A 513 23.20 -38.98 -25.28
#